data_AF-A0A077P3C4-F1
#
_entry.id   AF-A0A077P3C4-F1
#
_cell.length_a   1.000
_cell.length_b   1.000
_cell.length_c   1.000
_cell.angle_alpha   90.00
_cell.angle_beta   90.00
_cell.angle_gamma   90.00
#
_symmetry.space_group_name_H-M   'P 1'
#
loop_
_entity.id
_entity.type
_entity.pdbx_description
1 polymer ?
#
loop_
_entity_poly.entity_id
_entity_poly.type
_entity_poly.pdbx_seq_one_letter_code
_entity_poly.pdbx_strand_id
1 'polypeptide(L)'
;MGADSGGRPAIERLVRAYGFKSRQALSDHLGVSKSTMANRYLRDSFPADWIIQCNLETGASLLWLSTGQGEMFPDGESGKTERLEDIIAPSIPRIKLSGGKLNEANPVILDSELISKELNNPLVVDDGATWYLLDAQGDNIQDGLWLVDIEGMHSIKRIAKIPVSKIRVSDDDVTFDCSVSDIQFIGRVVLVISRQ
;
A
#
# COMPACT_ATOMS: atom_id res chain seq x y z
N MET A 1 20.28 5.27 12.61
CA MET A 1 21.40 4.49 13.19
C MET A 1 22.68 4.94 12.50
N GLY A 2 23.76 5.16 13.25
CA GLY A 2 25.04 5.56 12.65
C GLY A 2 25.66 4.41 11.86
N ALA A 3 26.69 4.70 11.05
CA ALA A 3 27.39 3.70 10.24
C ALA A 3 28.05 2.57 11.08
N ASP A 4 28.26 2.81 12.38
CA ASP A 4 28.97 1.94 13.32
C ASP A 4 28.09 1.55 14.52
N SER A 5 26.86 1.09 14.25
CA SER A 5 26.00 0.53 15.29
C SER A 5 25.11 -0.59 14.73
N GLY A 6 25.07 -1.74 15.41
CA GLY A 6 24.17 -2.86 15.09
C GLY A 6 24.73 -3.91 14.12
N GLY A 7 26.00 -3.81 13.72
CA GLY A 7 26.66 -4.78 12.85
C GLY A 7 26.92 -6.14 13.49
N ARG A 8 27.31 -6.22 14.77
CA ARG A 8 27.57 -7.50 15.47
C ARG A 8 26.30 -8.35 15.59
N PRO A 9 25.15 -7.81 16.07
CA PRO A 9 23.90 -8.56 16.09
C PRO A 9 23.46 -9.01 14.69
N ALA A 10 23.67 -8.17 13.66
CA ALA A 10 23.35 -8.53 12.28
C ALA A 10 24.22 -9.69 11.76
N ILE A 11 25.53 -9.68 12.02
CA ILE A 11 26.44 -10.77 11.67
C ILE A 11 26.06 -12.08 12.39
N GLU A 12 25.64 -12.00 13.65
CA GLU A 12 25.16 -13.18 14.39
C GLU A 12 23.87 -13.75 13.80
N ARG A 13 22.97 -12.90 13.31
CA ARG A 13 21.77 -13.33 12.59
C ARG A 13 22.09 -13.94 11.23
N LEU A 14 23.06 -13.40 10.49
CA LEU A 14 23.56 -14.01 9.25
C LEU A 14 24.07 -15.43 9.50
N VAL A 15 24.89 -15.63 10.53
CA VAL A 15 25.37 -16.97 10.92
C VAL A 15 24.20 -17.93 11.17
N ARG A 16 23.13 -17.47 11.84
CA ARG A 16 21.93 -18.28 12.12
C ARG A 16 21.11 -18.58 10.87
N ALA A 17 20.86 -17.58 10.02
CA ALA A 17 20.04 -17.73 8.81
C ALA A 17 20.64 -18.74 7.82
N TYR A 18 21.97 -18.78 7.69
CA TYR A 18 22.67 -19.78 6.89
C TYR A 18 22.82 -21.15 7.57
N GLY A 19 22.42 -21.29 8.85
CA GLY A 19 22.63 -22.52 9.61
C GLY A 19 24.10 -22.79 9.97
N PHE A 20 24.97 -21.77 9.96
CA PHE A 20 26.38 -21.90 10.30
C PHE A 20 26.60 -21.93 11.82
N LYS A 21 27.68 -22.60 12.25
CA LYS A 21 28.10 -22.64 13.66
C LYS A 21 29.16 -21.60 14.00
N SER A 22 29.71 -20.90 13.01
CA SER A 22 30.80 -19.94 13.22
C SER A 22 30.80 -18.81 12.19
N ARG A 23 31.36 -17.67 12.59
CA ARG A 23 31.66 -16.53 11.70
C ARG A 23 32.70 -16.87 10.63
N GLN A 24 33.53 -17.89 10.87
CA GLN A 24 34.50 -18.37 9.89
C GLN A 24 33.78 -18.98 8.69
N ALA A 25 32.83 -19.89 8.94
CA ALA A 25 32.02 -20.49 7.88
C ALA A 25 31.24 -19.44 7.08
N LEU A 26 30.71 -18.42 7.75
CA LEU A 26 30.08 -17.27 7.08
C LEU A 26 31.08 -16.50 6.20
N SER A 27 32.31 -16.27 6.67
CA SER A 27 33.34 -15.57 5.88
C SER A 27 33.71 -16.35 4.62
N ASP A 28 33.84 -17.68 4.76
CA ASP A 28 34.17 -18.58 3.66
C ASP A 28 33.03 -18.61 2.62
N HIS A 29 31.77 -18.63 3.07
CA HIS A 29 30.58 -18.55 2.20
C HIS A 29 30.48 -17.22 1.45
N LEU A 30 30.71 -16.10 2.14
CA LEU A 30 30.66 -14.76 1.54
C LEU A 30 31.88 -14.43 0.66
N GLY A 31 32.89 -15.31 0.60
CA GLY A 31 34.13 -15.07 -0.14
C GLY A 31 34.98 -13.92 0.42
N VAL A 32 34.86 -13.62 1.72
CA VAL A 32 35.60 -12.53 2.38
C VAL A 32 36.70 -13.05 3.30
N SER A 33 37.78 -12.28 3.43
CA SER A 33 38.87 -12.66 4.32
C SER A 33 38.45 -12.62 5.80
N LYS A 34 39.14 -13.42 6.64
CA LYS A 34 38.97 -13.36 8.11
C LYS A 34 39.20 -11.95 8.66
N SER A 35 40.14 -11.21 8.07
CA SER A 35 40.43 -9.83 8.47
C SER A 35 39.28 -8.89 8.15
N THR A 36 38.60 -9.06 7.01
CA THR A 36 37.41 -8.28 6.62
C THR A 36 36.27 -8.50 7.60
N MET A 37 35.96 -9.78 7.92
CA MET A 37 34.93 -10.14 8.90
C MET A 37 35.26 -9.58 10.30
N ALA A 38 36.50 -9.77 10.77
CA ALA A 38 36.92 -9.30 12.09
C ALA A 38 36.84 -7.77 12.21
N ASN A 39 37.29 -7.04 11.18
CA ASN A 39 37.31 -5.58 11.19
C ASN A 39 35.87 -5.02 11.18
N ARG A 40 34.98 -5.59 10.35
CA ARG A 40 33.56 -5.20 10.30
C ARG A 40 32.83 -5.51 11.61
N TYR A 41 33.09 -6.67 12.22
CA TYR A 41 32.54 -7.04 13.53
C TYR A 41 33.06 -6.11 14.64
N LEU A 42 34.36 -5.78 14.64
CA LEU A 42 34.97 -4.92 15.65
C LEU A 42 34.39 -3.50 15.61
N ARG A 43 34.23 -2.94 14.41
CA ARG A 43 33.65 -1.61 14.16
C ARG A 43 32.14 -1.54 14.36
N ASP A 44 31.48 -2.70 14.56
CA ASP A 44 30.03 -2.79 14.62
C ASP A 44 29.33 -2.20 13.37
N SER A 45 30.04 -2.20 12.23
CA SER A 45 29.53 -1.62 10.99
C SER A 45 28.48 -2.52 10.37
N PHE A 46 27.35 -1.92 10.00
CA PHE A 46 26.18 -2.67 9.50
C PHE A 46 26.45 -3.32 8.12
N PRO A 47 26.34 -4.65 7.98
CA PRO A 47 26.70 -5.37 6.76
C PRO A 47 25.53 -5.45 5.77
N ALA A 48 25.11 -4.31 5.21
CA ALA A 48 23.95 -4.26 4.31
C ALA A 48 24.08 -5.18 3.09
N ASP A 49 25.28 -5.25 2.50
CA ASP A 49 25.65 -6.15 1.40
C ASP A 49 25.39 -7.62 1.75
N TRP A 50 25.86 -8.08 2.91
CA TRP A 50 25.69 -9.47 3.35
C TRP A 50 24.25 -9.81 3.74
N ILE A 51 23.50 -8.83 4.27
CA ILE A 51 22.08 -8.99 4.59
C ILE A 51 21.26 -9.20 3.33
N ILE A 52 21.48 -8.38 2.30
CA ILE A 52 20.77 -8.51 1.02
C ILE A 52 21.10 -9.87 0.39
N GLN A 53 22.38 -10.26 0.36
CA GLN A 53 22.78 -11.56 -0.17
C GLN A 53 22.13 -12.73 0.59
N CYS A 54 22.13 -12.67 1.93
CA CYS A 54 21.51 -13.72 2.76
C CYS A 54 20.00 -13.83 2.54
N ASN A 55 19.29 -12.71 2.44
CA ASN A 55 17.86 -12.73 2.11
C ASN A 55 17.60 -13.40 0.75
N LEU A 56 18.38 -13.06 -0.29
CA LEU A 56 18.21 -13.65 -1.62
C LEU A 56 18.54 -15.14 -1.66
N GLU A 57 19.54 -15.59 -0.91
CA GLU A 57 19.99 -16.99 -0.91
C GLU A 57 19.15 -17.90 -0.01
N THR A 58 18.65 -17.39 1.11
CA THR A 58 17.99 -18.21 2.16
C THR A 58 16.49 -17.94 2.28
N GLY A 59 16.01 -16.80 1.79
CA GLY A 59 14.65 -16.33 2.04
C GLY A 59 14.44 -15.73 3.45
N ALA A 60 15.50 -15.56 4.25
CA ALA A 60 15.38 -15.00 5.60
C ALA A 60 14.92 -13.53 5.55
N SER A 61 14.00 -13.15 6.45
CA SER A 61 13.39 -11.81 6.48
C SER A 61 14.42 -10.69 6.60
N LEU A 62 14.34 -9.68 5.72
CA LEU A 62 15.19 -8.47 5.81
C LEU A 62 14.96 -7.71 7.11
N LEU A 63 13.72 -7.64 7.59
CA LEU A 63 13.38 -7.01 8.87
C LEU A 63 14.10 -7.74 10.01
N TRP A 64 14.01 -9.07 10.03
CA TRP A 64 14.68 -9.87 11.06
C TRP A 64 16.20 -9.78 10.96
N LEU A 65 16.79 -9.94 9.77
CA LEU A 65 18.24 -9.83 9.56
C LEU A 65 18.78 -8.46 10.01
N SER A 66 18.04 -7.38 9.74
CA SER A 66 18.46 -6.01 10.03
C SER A 66 18.23 -5.61 11.49
N THR A 67 17.09 -5.99 12.07
CA THR A 67 16.62 -5.46 13.36
C THR A 67 16.51 -6.51 14.47
N GLY A 68 16.41 -7.79 14.10
CA GLY A 68 16.05 -8.88 15.01
C GLY A 68 14.57 -8.95 15.38
N GLN A 69 13.72 -8.07 14.82
CA GLN A 69 12.27 -8.09 15.01
C GLN A 69 11.60 -9.03 14.01
N GLY A 70 10.48 -9.64 14.40
CA GLY A 70 9.76 -10.61 13.58
C GLY A 70 10.38 -12.00 13.58
N GLU A 71 9.99 -12.83 12.62
CA GLU A 71 10.47 -14.21 12.46
C GLU A 71 11.60 -14.29 11.43
N MET A 72 12.54 -15.22 11.63
CA MET A 72 13.68 -15.44 10.72
C MET A 72 13.20 -15.88 9.34
N PHE A 73 12.28 -16.84 9.32
CA PHE A 73 11.56 -17.28 8.14
C PHE A 73 10.06 -17.13 8.47
N PRO A 74 9.43 -16.00 8.10
CA PRO A 74 7.99 -15.82 8.32
C PRO A 74 7.14 -16.87 7.58
N ASP A 75 7.74 -17.57 6.61
CA ASP A 75 7.16 -18.68 5.86
C ASP A 75 7.61 -20.06 6.37
N GLY A 76 7.24 -20.42 7.60
CA GLY A 76 7.23 -21.83 7.98
C GLY A 76 6.16 -22.58 7.18
N GLU A 77 6.55 -23.39 6.18
CA GLU A 77 5.72 -24.32 5.39
C GLU A 77 4.39 -23.81 4.76
N SER A 78 4.06 -22.51 4.76
CA SER A 78 2.86 -21.99 4.08
C SER A 78 2.98 -20.52 3.69
N GLY A 79 3.72 -20.27 2.60
CA GLY A 79 3.51 -19.19 1.62
C GLY A 79 2.78 -17.91 2.04
N LYS A 80 3.47 -17.03 2.77
CA LYS A 80 3.26 -15.58 2.75
C LYS A 80 4.61 -14.88 2.68
N THR A 81 5.30 -15.07 1.56
CA THR A 81 6.34 -14.14 1.12
C THR A 81 5.69 -12.77 1.19
N GLU A 82 6.11 -11.91 2.12
CA GLU A 82 5.71 -10.51 2.12
C GLU A 82 6.10 -10.01 0.75
N ARG A 83 5.10 -9.89 -0.12
CA ARG A 83 5.37 -9.53 -1.49
C ARG A 83 5.80 -8.08 -1.45
N LEU A 84 6.68 -7.67 -2.35
CA LEU A 84 7.14 -6.28 -2.36
C LEU A 84 5.95 -5.30 -2.46
N GLU A 85 4.85 -5.74 -3.07
CA GLU A 85 3.54 -5.07 -3.13
C GLU A 85 2.82 -4.92 -1.77
N ASP A 86 3.11 -5.76 -0.77
CA ASP A 86 2.60 -5.62 0.61
C ASP A 86 3.45 -4.62 1.44
N ILE A 87 4.69 -4.37 1.03
CA ILE A 87 5.63 -3.45 1.71
C ILE A 87 5.58 -2.04 1.10
N ILE A 88 5.38 -1.95 -0.22
CA ILE A 88 5.29 -0.67 -0.94
C ILE A 88 3.84 -0.20 -0.90
N ALA A 89 3.60 0.91 -0.19
CA ALA A 89 2.30 1.54 -0.15
C ALA A 89 1.85 1.92 -1.59
N PRO A 90 0.66 1.48 -2.02
CA PRO A 90 0.19 1.68 -3.39
C PRO A 90 -0.02 3.15 -3.73
N SER A 91 0.37 3.54 -4.94
CA SER A 91 0.10 4.84 -5.52
C SER A 91 -1.21 4.79 -6.29
N ILE A 92 -2.21 5.56 -5.84
CA ILE A 92 -3.53 5.64 -6.46
C ILE A 92 -3.63 6.93 -7.28
N PRO A 93 -4.15 6.88 -8.53
CA PRO A 93 -4.46 8.07 -9.32
C PRO A 93 -5.34 9.05 -8.54
N ARG A 94 -5.10 10.34 -8.72
CA ARG A 94 -5.89 11.40 -8.07
C ARG A 94 -6.39 12.40 -9.09
N ILE A 95 -7.63 12.82 -8.90
CA ILE A 95 -8.22 13.95 -9.62
C ILE A 95 -8.78 14.97 -8.62
N LYS A 96 -8.72 16.24 -9.00
CA LYS A 96 -9.36 17.33 -8.26
C LYS A 96 -10.71 17.64 -8.86
N LEU A 97 -11.74 17.66 -8.00
CA LEU A 97 -13.07 18.11 -8.34
C LEU A 97 -13.22 19.57 -7.90
N SER A 98 -13.38 20.47 -8.86
CA SER A 98 -13.56 21.91 -8.59
C SER A 98 -14.57 22.51 -9.54
N GLY A 99 -15.67 23.06 -9.01
CA GLY A 99 -16.71 23.71 -9.82
C GLY A 99 -17.33 22.78 -10.86
N GLY A 100 -17.55 21.51 -10.52
CA GLY A 100 -18.13 20.50 -11.42
C GLY A 100 -17.17 19.91 -12.45
N LYS A 101 -15.89 20.29 -12.43
CA LYS A 101 -14.86 19.80 -13.37
C LYS A 101 -13.84 18.93 -12.67
N LEU A 102 -13.41 17.89 -13.38
CA LEU A 102 -12.33 17.00 -12.97
C LEU A 102 -11.01 17.45 -13.61
N ASN A 103 -10.00 17.65 -12.79
CA ASN A 103 -8.65 18.00 -13.24
C ASN A 103 -7.65 16.97 -12.74
N GLU A 104 -6.70 16.59 -13.58
CA GLU A 104 -5.61 15.70 -13.16
C GLU A 104 -4.83 16.29 -11.98
N ALA A 105 -4.43 15.42 -11.07
CA ALA A 105 -3.60 15.77 -9.95
C ALA A 105 -2.54 14.69 -9.72
N ASN A 106 -1.50 15.05 -8.98
CA ASN A 106 -0.48 14.08 -8.61
C ASN A 106 -1.11 12.91 -7.85
N PRO A 107 -0.75 11.65 -8.19
CA PRO A 107 -1.17 10.47 -7.46
C PRO A 107 -0.90 10.59 -5.97
N VAL A 108 -1.61 9.78 -5.18
CA VAL A 108 -1.47 9.73 -3.73
C VAL A 108 -1.13 8.34 -3.27
N ILE A 109 -0.26 8.26 -2.27
CA ILE A 109 0.06 7.02 -1.59
C ILE A 109 -0.92 6.87 -0.43
N LEU A 110 -1.60 5.72 -0.38
CA LEU A 110 -2.45 5.33 0.74
C LEU A 110 -1.94 4.02 1.33
N ASP A 111 -2.16 3.83 2.63
CA ASP A 111 -1.90 2.56 3.27
C ASP A 111 -2.78 1.46 2.65
N SER A 112 -2.21 0.28 2.41
CA SER A 112 -2.93 -0.83 1.78
C SER A 112 -4.10 -1.32 2.62
N GLU A 113 -4.07 -1.14 3.95
CA GLU A 113 -5.20 -1.47 4.83
C GLU A 113 -6.42 -0.56 4.61
N LEU A 114 -6.22 0.65 4.07
CA LEU A 114 -7.31 1.58 3.73
C LEU A 114 -7.97 1.25 2.38
N ILE A 115 -7.38 0.34 1.60
CA ILE A 115 -7.81 0.01 0.25
C ILE A 115 -8.42 -1.39 0.28
N SER A 116 -9.72 -1.47 0.03
CA SER A 116 -10.37 -2.78 -0.07
C SER A 116 -9.75 -3.59 -1.21
N LYS A 117 -9.44 -4.87 -0.92
CA LYS A 117 -8.90 -5.83 -1.91
C LYS A 117 -9.88 -6.13 -3.06
N GLU A 118 -11.14 -5.73 -2.91
CA GLU A 118 -12.19 -5.90 -3.92
C GLU A 118 -12.26 -4.74 -4.93
N LEU A 119 -11.47 -3.67 -4.73
CA LEU A 119 -11.44 -2.54 -5.65
C LEU A 119 -10.76 -2.92 -6.96
N ASN A 120 -11.47 -2.71 -8.07
CA ASN A 120 -10.95 -3.03 -9.39
C ASN A 120 -10.22 -1.84 -10.04
N ASN A 121 -10.78 -0.63 -9.90
CA ASN A 121 -10.25 0.58 -10.51
C ASN A 121 -10.19 1.73 -9.49
N PRO A 122 -9.23 1.69 -8.53
CA PRO A 122 -9.16 2.67 -7.47
C PRO A 122 -8.80 4.06 -8.00
N LEU A 123 -9.55 5.08 -7.56
CA LEU A 123 -9.33 6.48 -7.91
C LEU A 123 -9.62 7.36 -6.69
N VAL A 124 -8.80 8.39 -6.46
CA VAL A 124 -9.07 9.39 -5.43
C VAL A 124 -9.61 10.67 -6.06
N VAL A 125 -10.75 11.14 -5.57
CA VAL A 125 -11.31 12.45 -5.89
C VAL A 125 -11.10 13.39 -4.71
N ASP A 126 -10.43 14.52 -4.96
CA ASP A 126 -10.19 15.61 -4.01
C ASP A 126 -11.12 16.78 -4.31
N ASP A 127 -12.12 17.04 -3.47
CA ASP A 127 -13.02 18.20 -3.63
C ASP A 127 -12.48 19.48 -2.96
N GLY A 128 -11.28 19.42 -2.37
CA GLY A 128 -10.64 20.50 -1.62
C GLY A 128 -10.77 20.37 -0.10
N ALA A 129 -11.90 19.88 0.40
CA ALA A 129 -12.16 19.68 1.83
C ALA A 129 -12.10 18.21 2.25
N THR A 130 -12.56 17.34 1.35
CA THR A 130 -12.73 15.90 1.54
C THR A 130 -12.13 15.14 0.36
N TRP A 131 -11.51 14.01 0.68
CA TRP A 131 -11.03 13.05 -0.30
C TRP A 131 -11.93 11.82 -0.30
N TYR A 132 -12.28 11.36 -1.49
CA TYR A 132 -13.11 10.18 -1.71
C TYR A 132 -12.28 9.15 -2.46
N LEU A 133 -12.10 7.96 -1.87
CA LEU A 133 -11.62 6.80 -2.62
C LEU A 133 -12.84 6.14 -3.25
N LEU A 134 -12.78 5.90 -4.56
CA LEU A 134 -13.83 5.23 -5.31
C LEU A 134 -13.29 4.02 -6.06
N ASP A 135 -14.18 3.06 -6.30
CA ASP A 135 -14.05 2.12 -7.41
C ASP A 135 -14.64 2.80 -8.66
N ALA A 136 -13.78 3.21 -9.59
CA ALA A 136 -14.17 3.88 -10.83
C ALA A 136 -14.73 2.87 -11.85
N GLN A 137 -15.82 2.21 -11.44
CA GLN A 137 -16.68 1.38 -12.26
C GLN A 137 -18.11 1.91 -12.14
N GLY A 138 -18.71 2.30 -13.27
CA GLY A 138 -20.08 2.80 -13.35
C GLY A 138 -21.16 1.72 -13.38
N ASP A 139 -20.76 0.45 -13.40
CA ASP A 139 -21.66 -0.69 -13.52
C ASP A 139 -22.20 -1.13 -12.15
N ASN A 140 -23.34 -1.82 -12.15
CA ASN A 140 -23.98 -2.35 -10.94
C ASN A 140 -24.25 -1.28 -9.86
N ILE A 141 -25.06 -0.27 -10.20
CA ILE A 141 -25.50 0.79 -9.30
C ILE A 141 -26.00 0.19 -7.98
N GLN A 142 -25.63 0.79 -6.85
CA GLN A 142 -26.00 0.39 -5.49
C GLN A 142 -26.25 1.63 -4.65
N ASP A 143 -26.91 1.45 -3.51
CA ASP A 143 -27.10 2.54 -2.57
C ASP A 143 -25.75 2.98 -2.00
N GLY A 144 -25.54 4.29 -1.87
CA GLY A 144 -24.29 4.83 -1.34
C GLY A 144 -23.90 6.19 -1.93
N LEU A 145 -22.66 6.59 -1.70
CA LEU A 145 -22.06 7.78 -2.29
C LEU A 145 -21.44 7.42 -3.65
N TRP A 146 -21.67 8.27 -4.65
CA TRP A 146 -21.18 8.07 -6.00
C TRP A 146 -20.63 9.37 -6.57
N LEU A 147 -19.54 9.24 -7.33
CA LEU A 147 -19.18 10.26 -8.30
C LEU A 147 -20.07 10.07 -9.54
N VAL A 148 -20.83 11.11 -9.86
CA VAL A 148 -21.75 11.13 -10.99
C VAL A 148 -21.49 12.34 -11.89
N ASP A 149 -21.85 12.20 -13.15
CA ASP A 149 -21.97 13.29 -14.11
C ASP A 149 -23.46 13.51 -14.43
N ILE A 150 -23.91 14.74 -14.19
CA ILE A 150 -25.24 15.22 -14.52
C ILE A 150 -25.07 16.39 -15.49
N GLU A 151 -25.40 16.18 -16.76
CA GLU A 151 -25.33 17.19 -17.83
C GLU A 151 -23.95 17.87 -17.97
N GLY A 152 -22.86 17.12 -17.77
CA GLY A 152 -21.48 17.59 -17.85
C GLY A 152 -20.91 18.12 -16.52
N MET A 153 -21.72 18.16 -15.46
CA MET A 153 -21.33 18.61 -14.13
C MET A 153 -21.08 17.43 -13.21
N HIS A 154 -19.81 17.28 -12.81
CA HIS A 154 -19.37 16.21 -11.93
C HIS A 154 -19.65 16.56 -10.47
N SER A 155 -20.17 15.63 -9.70
CA SER A 155 -20.38 15.83 -8.26
C SER A 155 -20.44 14.51 -7.49
N ILE A 156 -20.16 14.57 -6.19
CA ILE A 156 -20.41 13.46 -5.28
C ILE A 156 -21.85 13.56 -4.80
N LYS A 157 -22.66 12.52 -5.01
CA LYS A 157 -24.06 12.47 -4.60
C LYS A 157 -24.38 11.17 -3.88
N ARG A 158 -25.33 11.22 -2.96
CA ARG A 158 -25.92 10.03 -2.34
C ARG A 158 -27.03 9.49 -3.23
N ILE A 159 -26.90 8.24 -3.61
CA ILE A 159 -27.81 7.50 -4.48
C ILE A 159 -28.53 6.45 -3.64
N ALA A 160 -29.84 6.37 -3.81
CA ALA A 160 -30.66 5.27 -3.30
C ALA A 160 -31.55 4.74 -4.41
N LYS A 161 -31.58 3.42 -4.62
CA LYS A 161 -32.48 2.79 -5.57
C LYS A 161 -33.91 2.86 -5.07
N ILE A 162 -34.81 3.20 -5.98
CA ILE A 162 -36.26 3.14 -5.74
C ILE A 162 -36.91 2.30 -6.86
N PRO A 163 -38.13 1.76 -6.65
CA PRO A 163 -38.77 0.89 -7.65
C PRO A 163 -38.89 1.53 -9.03
N VAL A 164 -39.09 0.68 -10.05
CA VAL A 164 -39.33 1.10 -11.44
C VAL A 164 -38.10 1.77 -12.08
N SER A 165 -36.91 1.20 -11.85
CA SER A 165 -35.64 1.65 -12.46
C SER A 165 -35.33 3.14 -12.24
N LYS A 166 -35.80 3.68 -11.12
CA LYS A 166 -35.54 5.05 -10.69
C LYS A 166 -34.54 5.06 -9.55
N ILE A 167 -33.94 6.22 -9.36
CA ILE A 167 -33.06 6.50 -8.25
C ILE A 167 -33.49 7.79 -7.57
N ARG A 168 -33.23 7.85 -6.28
CA ARG A 168 -33.22 9.08 -5.51
C ARG A 168 -31.80 9.58 -5.41
N VAL A 169 -31.59 10.81 -5.84
CA VAL A 169 -30.34 11.53 -5.76
C VAL A 169 -30.47 12.56 -4.67
N SER A 170 -29.51 12.57 -3.74
CA SER A 170 -29.51 13.49 -2.61
C SER A 170 -28.13 14.07 -2.38
N ASP A 171 -28.14 15.30 -1.90
CA ASP A 171 -27.03 16.03 -1.30
C ASP A 171 -27.50 16.62 0.04
N ASP A 172 -26.68 17.44 0.70
CA ASP A 172 -27.04 18.04 2.00
C ASP A 172 -28.28 18.96 1.91
N ASP A 173 -28.49 19.66 0.79
CA ASP A 173 -29.55 20.66 0.65
C ASP A 173 -30.73 20.23 -0.26
N VAL A 174 -30.51 19.27 -1.16
CA VAL A 174 -31.46 18.96 -2.25
C VAL A 174 -31.61 17.46 -2.44
N THR A 175 -32.85 17.03 -2.69
CA THR A 175 -33.18 15.65 -3.06
C THR A 175 -34.15 15.64 -4.22
N PHE A 176 -33.91 14.79 -5.21
CA PHE A 176 -34.79 14.59 -6.36
C PHE A 176 -34.79 13.14 -6.84
N ASP A 177 -35.83 12.76 -7.57
CA ASP A 177 -35.95 11.42 -8.16
C ASP A 177 -35.81 11.52 -9.69
N CYS A 178 -35.01 10.66 -10.29
CA CYS A 178 -34.83 10.60 -11.75
C CYS A 178 -34.71 9.14 -12.23
N SER A 179 -34.71 8.95 -13.55
CA SER A 179 -34.35 7.66 -14.12
C SER A 179 -32.86 7.40 -13.91
N VAL A 180 -32.50 6.13 -13.79
CA VAL A 180 -31.09 5.71 -13.80
C VAL A 180 -30.39 6.17 -15.08
N SER A 181 -31.11 6.23 -16.21
CA SER A 181 -30.56 6.67 -17.50
C SER A 181 -30.27 8.17 -17.59
N ASP A 182 -30.77 8.97 -16.66
CA ASP A 182 -30.62 10.43 -16.70
C ASP A 182 -29.27 10.88 -16.11
N ILE A 183 -28.50 9.94 -15.54
CA ILE A 183 -27.25 10.21 -14.83
C ILE A 183 -26.18 9.23 -15.31
N GLN A 184 -24.99 9.75 -15.55
CA GLN A 184 -23.82 8.93 -15.79
C GLN A 184 -23.11 8.64 -14.46
N PHE A 185 -22.99 7.35 -14.13
CA PHE A 185 -22.26 6.89 -12.95
C PHE A 185 -20.79 6.67 -13.30
N ILE A 186 -19.89 7.29 -12.55
CA ILE A 186 -18.44 7.21 -12.81
C ILE A 186 -17.78 6.23 -11.85
N GLY A 187 -18.13 6.30 -10.57
CA GLY A 187 -17.58 5.39 -9.58
C GLY A 187 -18.26 5.48 -8.23
N ARG A 188 -18.25 4.35 -7.52
CA ARG A 188 -18.82 4.25 -6.17
C ARG A 188 -17.76 4.61 -5.14
N VAL A 189 -18.10 5.51 -4.23
CA VAL A 189 -17.23 5.87 -3.10
C VAL A 189 -17.21 4.72 -2.09
N VAL A 190 -16.01 4.33 -1.68
CA VAL A 190 -15.75 3.28 -0.69
C VAL A 190 -15.14 3.80 0.61
N LEU A 191 -14.47 4.95 0.57
CA LEU A 191 -13.86 5.59 1.73
C LEU A 191 -13.95 7.11 1.59
N VAL A 192 -14.19 7.79 2.72
CA VAL A 192 -14.26 9.24 2.84
C VAL A 192 -13.24 9.70 3.87
N ILE A 193 -12.37 10.63 3.50
CA ILE A 193 -11.33 11.21 4.35
C ILE A 193 -11.55 12.72 4.38
N SER A 194 -12.07 13.25 5.48
CA SER A 194 -12.32 14.68 5.67
C SER A 194 -11.27 15.32 6.56
N ARG A 195 -10.87 16.55 6.22
CA ARG A 195 -10.01 17.37 7.06
C ARG A 195 -10.88 18.12 8.09
N GLN A 196 -10.46 18.13 9.35
CA GLN A 196 -11.06 18.94 10.41
C GLN A 196 -10.41 20.32 10.48
#